data_AF-A0AA36J3U4-F1
#
_entry.id   AF-A0AA36J3U4-F1
#
_cell.length_a   1.000
_cell.length_b   1.000
_cell.length_c   1.000
_cell.angle_alpha   90.00
_cell.angle_beta   90.00
_cell.angle_gamma   90.00
#
_symmetry.space_group_name_H-M   'P 1'
#
loop_
_entity.id
_entity.type
_entity.pdbx_description
1 polymer ?
#
loop_
_entity_poly.entity_id
_entity_poly.type
_entity_poly.pdbx_seq_one_letter_code
_entity_poly.pdbx_strand_id
1 'polypeptide(L)'
;MLGYASYDSDEEAGPTAEASEPSEKRARTDAAANPVRAEPSKRLPFQKLREIKREISSARSATAVVQVVRQNLATGWDLTWGAEALYQVAKRSTARTRQEWAEDKAVLKLADKLKEEAESDKGDLDTILLSMEALRRMTLQDPAEQKAHLEKLISGMVANSWRNPVKSLARLYWLGAPLAKEGLENLDTNALASQIRQRQNELDGPDLALLLAAMKGPKGLKDDKLQSKVVLRLKDKQIHKGLSATDLVEMAEALEELAVTDEAALRPLGQEAVRRKGELTPDESHRAHTAFQAMKLPLSKVWDLHGSTKTMQNDRGKVTTQAFALQEGHEKKRGNNDIERTSPPRVVRDMKMCSY
;
A
#
# COMPACT_ATOMS: atom_id res chain seq x y z
N MET A 1 -11.05 -66.60 5.33
CA MET A 1 -9.58 -66.83 5.31
C MET A 1 -8.95 -65.59 5.93
N LEU A 2 -8.66 -65.61 7.24
CA LEU A 2 -7.32 -65.88 7.82
C LEU A 2 -6.28 -64.86 7.31
N GLY A 3 -5.64 -64.01 8.10
CA GLY A 3 -5.55 -64.00 9.56
C GLY A 3 -4.93 -62.72 10.12
N TYR A 4 -4.98 -62.65 11.44
CA TYR A 4 -4.35 -61.68 12.34
C TYR A 4 -2.82 -61.76 12.30
N ALA A 5 -2.15 -60.64 12.60
CA ALA A 5 -0.84 -60.65 13.25
C ALA A 5 -0.73 -59.44 14.19
N SER A 6 -0.79 -59.72 15.49
CA SER A 6 -0.41 -58.86 16.59
C SER A 6 1.12 -58.76 16.68
N TYR A 7 1.63 -57.65 17.21
CA TYR A 7 2.95 -57.59 17.81
C TYR A 7 2.82 -56.96 19.20
N ASP A 8 2.99 -57.81 20.21
CA ASP A 8 3.35 -57.52 21.59
C ASP A 8 4.78 -58.07 21.79
N SER A 9 5.63 -57.32 22.48
CA SER A 9 6.72 -57.81 23.36
C SER A 9 7.34 -56.58 24.04
N ASP A 10 7.08 -56.42 25.34
CA ASP A 10 7.97 -56.75 26.47
C ASP A 10 9.04 -55.68 26.70
N GLU A 11 8.88 -54.82 27.71
CA GLU A 11 9.27 -55.05 29.12
C GLU A 11 10.77 -55.35 29.30
N GLU A 12 11.51 -54.34 29.76
CA GLU A 12 12.46 -54.55 30.86
C GLU A 12 12.37 -53.37 31.84
N ALA A 13 11.96 -53.71 33.07
CA ALA A 13 12.09 -52.89 34.26
C ALA A 13 13.34 -53.34 35.03
N GLY A 14 14.04 -52.40 35.66
CA GLY A 14 15.17 -52.72 36.53
C GLY A 14 15.72 -51.49 37.27
N PRO A 15 15.47 -51.35 38.58
CA PRO A 15 15.84 -50.18 39.38
C PRO A 15 17.14 -50.38 40.18
N THR A 16 17.74 -49.30 40.68
CA THR A 16 18.41 -49.27 42.00
C THR A 16 18.65 -47.84 42.46
N ALA A 17 18.20 -47.57 43.69
CA ALA A 17 18.49 -46.40 44.49
C ALA A 17 19.89 -46.52 45.13
N GLU A 18 20.54 -45.39 45.41
CA GLU A 18 21.20 -45.19 46.72
C GLU A 18 21.56 -43.72 46.97
N ALA A 19 21.33 -43.32 48.21
CA ALA A 19 21.46 -41.99 48.75
C ALA A 19 22.92 -41.66 49.11
N SER A 20 23.27 -40.38 49.03
CA SER A 20 24.32 -39.79 49.89
C SER A 20 24.20 -38.28 49.94
N GLU A 21 23.63 -37.78 51.04
CA GLU A 21 24.03 -36.51 51.65
C GLU A 21 25.50 -36.62 52.11
N PRO A 22 26.34 -35.54 52.13
CA PRO A 22 26.14 -34.49 53.14
C PRO A 22 26.67 -33.07 52.85
N SER A 23 26.29 -32.19 53.77
CA SER A 23 27.06 -31.08 54.36
C SER A 23 26.72 -29.65 53.92
N GLU A 24 26.15 -28.96 54.91
CA GLU A 24 26.03 -27.52 55.03
C GLU A 24 27.40 -26.83 54.90
N LYS A 25 27.51 -25.87 53.97
CA LYS A 25 28.36 -24.69 54.15
C LYS A 25 27.65 -23.44 53.67
N ARG A 26 27.39 -22.57 54.64
CA ARG A 26 27.05 -21.16 54.49
C ARG A 26 27.90 -20.49 53.41
N ALA A 27 27.25 -19.89 52.43
CA ALA A 27 27.76 -18.72 51.73
C ALA A 27 26.60 -17.72 51.57
N ARG A 28 26.67 -16.64 52.35
CA ARG A 28 25.96 -15.40 52.07
C ARG A 28 26.51 -14.83 50.77
N THR A 29 25.64 -14.61 49.80
CA THR A 29 25.73 -13.42 48.93
C THR A 29 24.31 -13.06 48.52
N ASP A 30 23.82 -11.97 49.09
CA ASP A 30 22.70 -11.20 48.57
C ASP A 30 23.03 -10.81 47.12
N ALA A 31 22.60 -11.62 46.17
CA ALA A 31 22.48 -11.20 44.78
C ALA A 31 21.24 -10.31 44.70
N ALA A 32 21.42 -9.05 45.07
CA ALA A 32 20.49 -7.99 44.72
C ALA A 32 20.21 -8.11 43.22
N ALA A 33 19.00 -8.57 42.88
CA ALA A 33 18.46 -8.48 41.54
C ALA A 33 18.46 -6.99 41.19
N ASN A 34 19.51 -6.55 40.51
CA ASN A 34 19.54 -5.23 39.89
C ASN A 34 18.35 -5.21 38.93
N PRO A 35 17.31 -4.39 39.18
CA PRO A 35 16.31 -4.18 38.16
C PRO A 35 17.07 -3.60 36.97
N VAL A 36 17.02 -4.28 35.83
CA VAL A 36 17.44 -3.72 34.54
C VAL A 36 16.58 -2.48 34.35
N ARG A 37 17.14 -1.33 34.75
CA ARG A 37 16.51 -0.04 34.66
C ARG A 37 16.37 0.25 33.19
N ALA A 38 15.20 -0.05 32.63
CA ALA A 38 14.86 0.29 31.25
C ALA A 38 15.25 1.75 31.04
N GLU A 39 16.25 1.98 30.18
CA GLU A 39 16.66 3.34 29.87
C GLU A 39 15.42 4.08 29.35
N PRO A 40 15.06 5.23 29.95
CA PRO A 40 13.92 5.99 29.48
C PRO A 40 14.20 6.33 28.02
N SER A 41 13.35 5.84 27.11
CA SER A 41 13.51 6.04 25.68
C SER A 41 13.71 7.53 25.42
N LYS A 42 14.93 7.94 25.07
CA LYS A 42 15.23 9.34 24.76
C LYS A 42 14.41 9.71 23.53
N ARG A 43 13.33 10.46 23.75
CA ARG A 43 12.52 11.02 22.66
C ARG A 43 13.44 11.80 21.74
N LEU A 44 13.31 11.55 20.43
CA LEU A 44 14.08 12.25 19.41
C LEU A 44 13.84 13.77 19.52
N PRO A 45 14.89 14.60 19.40
CA PRO A 45 14.72 16.04 19.31
C PRO A 45 13.78 16.43 18.15
N PHE A 46 12.87 17.38 18.39
CA PHE A 46 11.83 17.75 17.42
C PHE A 46 12.39 18.18 16.05
N GLN A 47 13.51 18.92 16.04
CA GLN A 47 14.17 19.34 14.80
C GLN A 47 14.63 18.14 13.97
N LYS A 48 15.29 17.18 14.61
CA LYS A 48 15.75 15.94 13.96
C LYS A 48 14.57 15.10 13.45
N LEU A 49 13.50 14.98 14.23
CA LEU A 49 12.28 14.29 13.77
C LEU A 49 11.70 14.93 12.49
N ARG A 50 11.67 16.27 12.45
CA ARG A 50 11.19 17.01 11.28
C ARG A 50 12.09 16.81 10.06
N GLU A 51 13.40 16.76 10.24
CA GLU A 51 14.38 16.48 9.18
C GLU A 51 14.16 15.08 8.61
N ILE A 52 14.08 14.05 9.46
CA ILE A 52 13.85 12.66 9.04
C ILE A 52 12.56 12.54 8.21
N LYS A 53 11.45 13.12 8.70
CA LYS A 53 10.17 13.11 7.96
C LYS A 53 10.27 13.82 6.60
N ARG A 54 11.02 14.93 6.54
CA ARG A 54 11.26 15.66 5.29
C ARG A 54 12.07 14.81 4.30
N GLU A 55 13.09 14.10 4.76
CA GLU A 55 13.89 13.21 3.92
C GLU A 55 13.05 12.03 3.38
N ILE A 56 12.25 11.40 4.24
CA ILE A 56 11.34 10.30 3.83
C ILE A 56 10.36 10.77 2.76
N SER A 57 9.68 11.89 3.00
CA SER A 57 8.68 12.44 2.08
C SER A 57 9.30 12.90 0.75
N SER A 58 10.49 13.49 0.78
CA SER A 58 11.18 13.99 -0.41
C SER A 58 11.95 12.94 -1.21
N ALA A 59 12.22 11.76 -0.62
CA ALA A 59 12.79 10.64 -1.36
C ALA A 59 11.93 10.31 -2.59
N ARG A 60 12.53 9.75 -3.65
CA ARG A 60 11.81 9.40 -4.90
C ARG A 60 11.71 7.89 -5.14
N SER A 61 12.35 7.08 -4.30
CA SER A 61 12.39 5.62 -4.42
C SER A 61 12.34 4.96 -3.05
N ALA A 62 11.97 3.69 -3.01
CA ALA A 62 12.04 2.88 -1.79
C ALA A 62 13.48 2.76 -1.26
N THR A 63 14.46 2.55 -2.14
CA THR A 63 15.88 2.50 -1.78
C THR A 63 16.34 3.74 -1.02
N ALA A 64 15.94 4.93 -1.47
CA ALA A 64 16.29 6.18 -0.79
C ALA A 64 15.66 6.25 0.61
N VAL A 65 14.41 5.80 0.78
CA VAL A 65 13.76 5.73 2.09
C VAL A 65 14.48 4.74 3.01
N VAL A 66 14.87 3.56 2.51
CA VAL A 66 15.62 2.56 3.28
C VAL A 66 16.97 3.09 3.74
N GLN A 67 17.65 3.94 2.95
CA GLN A 67 18.88 4.58 3.40
C GLN A 67 18.64 5.54 4.57
N VAL A 68 17.56 6.33 4.54
CA VAL A 68 17.17 7.19 5.68
C VAL A 68 16.88 6.34 6.92
N VAL A 69 16.19 5.20 6.76
CA VAL A 69 15.94 4.24 7.86
C VAL A 69 17.25 3.74 8.45
N ARG A 70 18.19 3.24 7.62
CA ARG A 70 19.49 2.71 8.08
C ARG A 70 20.30 3.74 8.85
N GLN A 71 20.28 5.00 8.42
CA GLN A 71 21.01 6.08 9.07
C GLN A 71 20.41 6.47 10.43
N ASN A 72 19.08 6.48 10.54
CA ASN A 72 18.41 7.08 11.69
C ASN A 72 17.96 6.06 12.76
N LEU A 73 17.66 4.81 12.39
CA LEU A 73 17.07 3.81 13.28
C LEU A 73 17.91 3.49 14.52
N ALA A 74 19.24 3.59 14.41
CA ALA A 74 20.16 3.39 15.53
C ALA A 74 20.26 4.63 16.45
N THR A 75 19.99 5.82 15.91
CA THR A 75 20.20 7.09 16.61
C THR A 75 18.97 7.57 17.39
N GLY A 76 17.80 7.04 17.07
CA GLY A 76 16.57 7.31 17.81
C GLY A 76 15.36 6.68 17.14
N TRP A 77 14.33 6.44 17.95
CA TRP A 77 13.07 5.85 17.53
C TRP A 77 11.92 6.81 17.74
N ASP A 78 11.01 6.84 16.78
CA ASP A 78 9.71 7.48 16.92
C ASP A 78 8.73 6.79 15.97
N LEU A 79 7.57 6.39 16.51
CA LEU A 79 6.57 5.61 15.81
C LEU A 79 6.06 6.32 14.54
N THR A 80 5.98 7.65 14.55
CA THR A 80 5.36 8.40 13.46
C THR A 80 6.20 8.42 12.19
N TRP A 81 7.53 8.65 12.29
CA TRP A 81 8.38 8.54 11.11
C TRP A 81 8.61 7.09 10.71
N GLY A 82 8.61 6.15 11.68
CA GLY A 82 8.76 4.72 11.39
C GLY A 82 7.61 4.19 10.53
N ALA A 83 6.37 4.50 10.90
CA ALA A 83 5.18 4.15 10.13
C ALA A 83 5.20 4.78 8.73
N GLU A 84 5.54 6.08 8.64
CA GLU A 84 5.65 6.78 7.37
C GLU A 84 6.75 6.19 6.48
N ALA A 85 7.91 5.85 7.03
CA ALA A 85 9.02 5.24 6.31
C ALA A 85 8.61 3.90 5.71
N LEU A 86 8.07 2.98 6.53
CA LEU A 86 7.67 1.66 6.03
C LEU A 86 6.55 1.78 4.99
N TYR A 87 5.60 2.69 5.20
CA TYR A 87 4.54 2.96 4.22
C TYR A 87 5.11 3.46 2.88
N GLN A 88 6.08 4.39 2.91
CA GLN A 88 6.72 4.88 1.68
C GLN A 88 7.58 3.82 1.00
N VAL A 89 8.24 2.92 1.75
CA VAL A 89 8.92 1.75 1.19
C VAL A 89 7.90 0.87 0.46
N ALA A 90 6.79 0.52 1.10
CA ALA A 90 5.75 -0.31 0.50
C ALA A 90 5.16 0.31 -0.77
N LYS A 91 4.81 1.60 -0.70
CA LYS A 91 4.17 2.37 -1.78
C LYS A 91 5.07 2.55 -3.01
N ARG A 92 6.37 2.67 -2.81
CA ARG A 92 7.34 2.95 -3.89
C ARG A 92 8.04 1.69 -4.41
N SER A 93 7.69 0.54 -3.85
CA SER A 93 8.24 -0.75 -4.24
C SER A 93 7.26 -1.46 -5.16
N THR A 94 7.79 -2.08 -6.21
CA THR A 94 7.09 -3.12 -6.98
C THR A 94 6.90 -4.37 -6.11
N ALA A 95 5.99 -5.28 -6.51
CA ALA A 95 5.78 -6.54 -5.80
C ALA A 95 7.08 -7.34 -5.57
N ARG A 96 7.94 -7.42 -6.60
CA ARG A 96 9.25 -8.08 -6.50
C ARG A 96 10.16 -7.39 -5.49
N THR A 97 10.34 -6.07 -5.60
CA THR A 97 11.21 -5.34 -4.68
C THR A 97 10.69 -5.33 -3.25
N ARG A 98 9.37 -5.48 -3.02
CA ARG A 98 8.82 -5.63 -1.67
C ARG A 98 9.30 -6.92 -1.00
N GLN A 99 9.38 -8.03 -1.74
CA GLN A 99 9.93 -9.29 -1.23
C GLN A 99 11.42 -9.11 -0.86
N GLU A 100 12.20 -8.46 -1.73
CA GLU A 100 13.61 -8.16 -1.45
C GLU A 100 13.77 -7.27 -0.20
N TRP A 101 12.90 -6.25 -0.04
CA TRP A 101 12.92 -5.40 1.15
C TRP A 101 12.42 -6.09 2.42
N ALA A 102 11.55 -7.09 2.31
CA ALA A 102 11.09 -7.87 3.45
C ALA A 102 12.22 -8.71 4.08
N GLU A 103 13.30 -8.96 3.35
CA GLU A 103 14.52 -9.63 3.85
C GLU A 103 15.58 -8.65 4.38
N ASP A 104 15.42 -7.35 4.15
CA ASP A 104 16.40 -6.35 4.56
C ASP A 104 16.42 -6.16 6.09
N LYS A 105 17.61 -6.30 6.69
CA LYS A 105 17.79 -6.23 8.15
C LYS A 105 17.27 -4.92 8.78
N ALA A 106 17.39 -3.79 8.10
CA ALA A 106 16.93 -2.52 8.64
C ALA A 106 15.41 -2.39 8.52
N VAL A 107 14.81 -2.91 7.44
CA VAL A 107 13.35 -2.97 7.25
C VAL A 107 12.71 -3.94 8.24
N LEU A 108 13.29 -5.11 8.45
CA LEU A 108 12.83 -6.07 9.47
C LEU A 108 12.87 -5.46 10.87
N LYS A 109 14.01 -4.87 11.25
CA LYS A 109 14.13 -4.19 12.55
C LYS A 109 13.15 -3.02 12.71
N LEU A 110 12.84 -2.30 11.63
CA LEU A 110 11.81 -1.26 11.62
C LEU A 110 10.42 -1.88 11.83
N ALA A 111 10.10 -2.96 11.12
CA ALA A 111 8.84 -3.66 11.22
C ALA A 111 8.60 -4.26 12.61
N ASP A 112 9.61 -4.88 13.22
CA ASP A 112 9.53 -5.44 14.56
C ASP A 112 9.18 -4.36 15.59
N LYS A 113 9.85 -3.21 15.53
CA LYS A 113 9.51 -2.07 16.39
C LYS A 113 8.09 -1.55 16.18
N LEU A 114 7.59 -1.55 14.94
CA LEU A 114 6.20 -1.16 14.67
C LEU A 114 5.19 -2.15 15.24
N LYS A 115 5.51 -3.45 15.24
CA LYS A 115 4.69 -4.50 15.87
C LYS A 115 4.66 -4.31 17.39
N GLU A 116 5.82 -4.13 18.02
CA GLU A 116 5.94 -3.86 19.47
C GLU A 116 5.15 -2.61 19.89
N GLU A 117 5.22 -1.52 19.11
CA GLU A 117 4.50 -0.29 19.42
C GLU A 117 2.98 -0.43 19.27
N ALA A 118 2.52 -1.23 18.29
CA ALA A 118 1.11 -1.53 18.10
C ALA A 118 0.51 -2.31 19.30
N GLU A 119 1.31 -3.13 19.97
CA GLU A 119 0.93 -3.83 21.22
C GLU A 119 0.87 -2.89 22.43
N SER A 120 1.69 -1.83 22.43
CA SER A 120 2.00 -1.05 23.63
C SER A 120 0.97 0.02 24.02
N ASP A 121 -0.09 0.26 23.22
CA ASP A 121 -1.07 1.35 23.34
C ASP A 121 -0.51 2.79 23.31
N LYS A 122 0.80 2.97 23.08
CA LYS A 122 1.47 4.27 23.21
C LYS A 122 1.43 5.12 21.94
N GLY A 123 0.64 4.74 20.94
CA GLY A 123 0.56 5.42 19.66
C GLY A 123 -0.75 6.19 19.45
N ASP A 124 -0.67 7.24 18.63
CA ASP A 124 -1.86 7.78 18.00
C ASP A 124 -2.48 6.74 17.06
N LEU A 125 -3.81 6.62 17.09
CA LEU A 125 -4.55 5.59 16.38
C LEU A 125 -4.29 5.62 14.87
N ASP A 126 -4.20 6.81 14.26
CA ASP A 126 -3.97 6.94 12.83
C ASP A 126 -2.58 6.43 12.45
N THR A 127 -1.60 6.66 13.33
CA THR A 127 -0.24 6.20 13.14
C THR A 127 -0.14 4.67 13.26
N ILE A 128 -0.88 4.06 14.20
CA ILE A 128 -0.95 2.60 14.34
C ILE A 128 -1.64 1.99 13.11
N LEU A 129 -2.74 2.55 12.62
CA LEU A 129 -3.36 2.05 11.40
C LEU A 129 -2.44 2.16 10.18
N LEU A 130 -1.67 3.25 10.08
CA LEU A 130 -0.69 3.42 9.01
C LEU A 130 0.43 2.38 9.11
N SER A 131 0.92 2.07 10.32
CA SER A 131 1.95 1.04 10.51
C SER A 131 1.43 -0.34 10.13
N MET A 132 0.21 -0.69 10.55
CA MET A 132 -0.43 -1.97 10.19
C MET A 132 -0.70 -2.08 8.69
N GLU A 133 -1.10 -0.98 8.04
CA GLU A 133 -1.23 -0.92 6.58
C GLU A 133 0.12 -1.20 5.91
N ALA A 134 1.18 -0.52 6.35
CA ALA A 134 2.51 -0.67 5.80
C ALA A 134 3.05 -2.10 5.98
N LEU A 135 2.89 -2.68 7.18
CA LEU A 135 3.29 -4.06 7.49
C LEU A 135 2.59 -5.07 6.57
N ARG A 136 1.27 -4.91 6.37
CA ARG A 136 0.49 -5.80 5.50
C ARG A 136 0.89 -5.64 4.03
N ARG A 137 1.05 -4.41 3.53
CA ARG A 137 1.52 -4.17 2.15
C ARG A 137 2.90 -4.74 1.88
N MET A 138 3.77 -4.80 2.90
CA MET A 138 5.10 -5.40 2.84
C MET A 138 5.10 -6.92 3.03
N THR A 139 3.94 -7.55 3.24
CA THR A 139 3.83 -8.98 3.57
C THR A 139 4.66 -9.37 4.80
N LEU A 140 4.82 -8.45 5.76
CA LEU A 140 5.60 -8.64 6.99
C LEU A 140 4.73 -9.00 8.20
N GLN A 141 3.41 -8.97 8.02
CA GLN A 141 2.46 -9.32 9.08
C GLN A 141 1.20 -9.91 8.44
N ASP A 142 0.78 -11.06 8.95
CA ASP A 142 -0.42 -11.73 8.47
C ASP A 142 -1.69 -11.07 9.02
N PRO A 143 -2.83 -11.13 8.29
CA PRO A 143 -4.09 -10.58 8.79
C PRO A 143 -4.49 -11.13 10.17
N ALA A 144 -4.26 -12.41 10.42
CA ALA A 144 -4.60 -13.05 11.70
C ALA A 144 -3.83 -12.45 12.89
N GLU A 145 -2.55 -12.13 12.71
CA GLU A 145 -1.71 -11.47 13.73
C GLU A 145 -2.20 -10.05 14.05
N GLN A 146 -2.90 -9.42 13.10
CA GLN A 146 -3.47 -8.08 13.25
C GLN A 146 -4.84 -8.08 13.95
N LYS A 147 -5.48 -9.24 14.13
CA LYS A 147 -6.87 -9.33 14.62
C LYS A 147 -7.05 -8.67 16.00
N ALA A 148 -6.29 -9.09 17.00
CA ALA A 148 -6.42 -8.57 18.36
C ALA A 148 -6.18 -7.05 18.45
N HIS A 149 -5.20 -6.57 17.70
CA HIS A 149 -4.91 -5.14 17.59
C HIS A 149 -6.05 -4.36 16.94
N LEU A 150 -6.62 -4.87 15.84
CA LEU A 150 -7.75 -4.24 15.18
C LEU A 150 -8.98 -4.19 16.08
N GLU A 151 -9.31 -5.25 16.82
CA GLU A 151 -10.44 -5.28 17.75
C GLU A 151 -10.34 -4.19 18.82
N LYS A 152 -9.13 -3.97 19.33
CA LYS A 152 -8.83 -2.92 20.29
C LYS A 152 -9.01 -1.53 19.68
N LEU A 153 -8.46 -1.30 18.49
CA LEU A 153 -8.61 -0.02 17.77
C LEU A 153 -10.08 0.25 17.42
N ILE A 154 -10.83 -0.77 17.01
CA ILE A 154 -12.27 -0.67 16.73
C ILE A 154 -13.02 -0.28 18.00
N SER A 155 -12.73 -0.91 19.13
CA SER A 155 -13.35 -0.57 20.41
C SER A 155 -13.11 0.91 20.77
N GLY A 156 -11.89 1.40 20.57
CA GLY A 156 -11.55 2.82 20.74
C GLY A 156 -12.30 3.75 19.78
N MET A 157 -12.41 3.39 18.50
CA MET A 157 -13.17 4.16 17.51
C MET A 157 -14.67 4.20 17.80
N VAL A 158 -15.25 3.06 18.21
CA VAL A 158 -16.66 2.95 18.59
C VAL A 158 -16.93 3.81 19.82
N ALA A 159 -16.07 3.75 20.84
CA ALA A 159 -16.16 4.61 22.02
C ALA A 159 -16.11 6.10 21.65
N ASN A 160 -15.33 6.48 20.63
CA ASN A 160 -15.27 7.83 20.09
C ASN A 160 -16.33 8.12 19.00
N SER A 161 -17.37 7.28 18.87
CA SER A 161 -18.47 7.44 17.91
C SER A 161 -18.01 7.64 16.46
N TRP A 162 -16.94 6.96 16.06
CA TRP A 162 -16.36 7.02 14.70
C TRP A 162 -15.92 8.43 14.25
N ARG A 163 -15.65 9.35 15.18
CA ARG A 163 -15.23 10.74 14.87
C ARG A 163 -13.82 10.85 14.28
N ASN A 164 -13.10 9.74 14.13
CA ASN A 164 -11.78 9.67 13.53
C ASN A 164 -11.79 10.16 12.06
N PRO A 165 -10.64 10.60 11.52
CA PRO A 165 -10.52 11.00 10.12
C PRO A 165 -10.99 9.90 9.15
N VAL A 166 -11.67 10.29 8.06
CA VAL A 166 -12.26 9.30 7.12
C VAL A 166 -11.20 8.38 6.49
N LYS A 167 -9.99 8.89 6.27
CA LYS A 167 -8.84 8.12 5.77
C LYS A 167 -8.44 6.99 6.72
N SER A 168 -8.60 7.18 8.02
CA SER A 168 -8.34 6.17 9.04
C SER A 168 -9.44 5.11 9.02
N LEU A 169 -10.68 5.52 8.79
CA LEU A 169 -11.79 4.59 8.56
C LEU A 169 -11.61 3.77 7.28
N ALA A 170 -11.11 4.36 6.19
CA ALA A 170 -10.81 3.65 4.95
C ALA A 170 -9.69 2.61 5.17
N ARG A 171 -8.64 2.94 5.91
CA ARG A 171 -7.60 1.99 6.33
C ARG A 171 -8.17 0.86 7.17
N LEU A 172 -8.99 1.18 8.17
CA LEU A 172 -9.63 0.18 9.00
C LEU A 172 -10.53 -0.75 8.18
N TYR A 173 -11.28 -0.20 7.22
CA TYR A 173 -12.15 -0.97 6.33
C TYR A 173 -11.34 -1.99 5.52
N TRP A 174 -10.21 -1.57 4.95
CA TRP A 174 -9.30 -2.44 4.23
C TRP A 174 -8.58 -3.46 5.14
N LEU A 175 -8.12 -3.04 6.31
CA LEU A 175 -7.46 -3.91 7.28
C LEU A 175 -8.43 -4.98 7.82
N GLY A 176 -9.69 -4.62 8.04
CA GLY A 176 -10.73 -5.51 8.53
C GLY A 176 -11.30 -6.47 7.47
N ALA A 177 -11.20 -6.15 6.18
CA ALA A 177 -11.85 -6.92 5.12
C ALA A 177 -11.51 -8.43 5.12
N PRO A 178 -10.25 -8.86 5.24
CA PRO A 178 -9.93 -10.30 5.32
C PRO A 178 -10.50 -10.98 6.57
N LEU A 179 -10.62 -10.23 7.68
CA LEU A 179 -11.01 -10.75 8.99
C LEU A 179 -12.51 -10.73 9.24
N ALA A 180 -13.28 -9.99 8.44
CA ALA A 180 -14.72 -9.87 8.64
C ALA A 180 -15.44 -11.22 8.54
N LYS A 181 -14.93 -12.16 7.72
CA LYS A 181 -15.46 -13.52 7.63
C LYS A 181 -14.91 -14.47 8.71
N GLU A 182 -13.82 -14.08 9.37
CA GLU A 182 -13.13 -14.85 10.42
C GLU A 182 -13.59 -14.44 11.83
N GLY A 183 -14.75 -13.79 11.93
CA GLY A 183 -15.37 -13.40 13.19
C GLY A 183 -14.59 -12.29 13.90
N LEU A 184 -14.32 -11.19 13.21
CA LEU A 184 -13.87 -9.95 13.85
C LEU A 184 -15.05 -9.36 14.66
N GLU A 185 -15.16 -9.77 15.94
CA GLU A 185 -16.40 -9.70 16.73
C GLU A 185 -16.98 -8.29 16.89
N ASN A 186 -16.12 -7.27 16.84
CA ASN A 186 -16.51 -5.88 17.08
C ASN A 186 -16.65 -5.03 15.81
N LEU A 187 -16.36 -5.58 14.63
CA LEU A 187 -16.45 -4.80 13.39
C LEU A 187 -17.89 -4.79 12.85
N ASP A 188 -18.65 -3.76 13.20
CA ASP A 188 -19.87 -3.43 12.46
C ASP A 188 -19.49 -2.79 11.10
N THR A 189 -19.32 -3.64 10.09
CA THR A 189 -18.98 -3.23 8.72
C THR A 189 -20.02 -2.27 8.13
N ASN A 190 -21.29 -2.38 8.53
CA ASN A 190 -22.37 -1.53 8.02
C ASN A 190 -22.29 -0.13 8.64
N ALA A 191 -22.06 -0.04 9.95
CA ALA A 191 -21.82 1.24 10.63
C ALA A 191 -20.58 1.93 10.08
N LEU A 192 -19.45 1.20 9.96
CA LEU A 192 -18.21 1.73 9.40
C LEU A 192 -18.41 2.23 7.96
N ALA A 193 -19.00 1.41 7.08
CA ALA A 193 -19.28 1.82 5.70
C ALA A 193 -20.22 3.03 5.64
N SER A 194 -21.20 3.12 6.54
CA SER A 194 -22.09 4.28 6.64
C SER A 194 -21.33 5.57 6.97
N GLN A 195 -20.40 5.51 7.93
CA GLN A 195 -19.56 6.64 8.30
C GLN A 195 -18.65 7.10 7.16
N ILE A 196 -18.10 6.15 6.39
CA ILE A 196 -17.29 6.45 5.21
C ILE A 196 -18.15 7.10 4.11
N ARG A 197 -19.35 6.55 3.84
CA ARG A 197 -20.27 7.12 2.83
C ARG A 197 -20.67 8.56 3.14
N GLN A 198 -20.91 8.90 4.41
CA GLN A 198 -21.31 10.26 4.81
C GLN A 198 -20.19 11.28 4.57
N ARG A 199 -18.93 10.86 4.65
CA ARG A 199 -17.74 11.71 4.53
C ARG A 199 -16.90 11.43 3.29
N GLN A 200 -17.49 10.80 2.27
CA GLN A 200 -16.75 10.35 1.07
C GLN A 200 -16.01 11.47 0.31
N ASN A 201 -16.42 12.73 0.48
CA ASN A 201 -15.81 13.88 -0.20
C ASN A 201 -14.44 14.24 0.39
N GLU A 202 -14.13 13.77 1.61
CA GLU A 202 -12.84 13.95 2.26
C GLU A 202 -11.80 12.89 1.84
N LEU A 203 -12.22 11.84 1.11
CA LEU A 203 -11.33 10.77 0.64
C LEU A 203 -10.52 11.23 -0.58
N ASP A 204 -9.24 10.89 -0.55
CA ASP A 204 -8.31 11.04 -1.68
C ASP A 204 -8.15 9.73 -2.47
N GLY A 205 -7.35 9.75 -3.55
CA GLY A 205 -7.11 8.59 -4.40
C GLY A 205 -6.63 7.36 -3.63
N PRO A 206 -5.52 7.45 -2.87
CA PRO A 206 -5.04 6.34 -2.05
C PRO A 206 -6.12 5.74 -1.13
N ASP A 207 -6.96 6.57 -0.52
CA ASP A 207 -8.06 6.07 0.30
C ASP A 207 -9.10 5.30 -0.53
N LEU A 208 -9.44 5.77 -1.73
CA LEU A 208 -10.33 5.03 -2.64
C LEU A 208 -9.73 3.70 -3.10
N ALA A 209 -8.42 3.65 -3.33
CA ALA A 209 -7.73 2.41 -3.69
C ALA A 209 -7.86 1.35 -2.58
N LEU A 210 -7.72 1.76 -1.32
CA LEU A 210 -7.95 0.89 -0.16
C LEU A 210 -9.39 0.36 -0.13
N LEU A 211 -10.38 1.22 -0.34
CA LEU A 211 -11.78 0.80 -0.35
C LEU A 211 -12.07 -0.19 -1.48
N LEU A 212 -11.60 0.08 -2.70
CA LEU A 212 -11.76 -0.84 -3.83
C LEU A 212 -11.10 -2.19 -3.56
N ALA A 213 -9.86 -2.18 -3.03
CA ALA A 213 -9.16 -3.40 -2.66
C ALA A 213 -9.89 -4.21 -1.57
N ALA A 214 -10.56 -3.53 -0.63
CA ALA A 214 -11.36 -4.17 0.42
C ALA A 214 -12.63 -4.85 -0.11
N MET A 215 -13.20 -4.32 -1.19
CA MET A 215 -14.42 -4.84 -1.83
C MET A 215 -14.14 -5.92 -2.89
N LYS A 216 -12.90 -5.97 -3.40
CA LYS A 216 -12.41 -6.89 -4.44
C LYS A 216 -12.54 -8.38 -4.03
N GLY A 217 -12.78 -9.25 -5.00
CA GLY A 217 -12.82 -10.71 -4.83
C GLY A 217 -14.08 -11.27 -4.15
N PRO A 218 -14.18 -12.61 -4.06
CA PRO A 218 -15.33 -13.31 -3.45
C PRO A 218 -15.38 -13.16 -1.92
N LYS A 219 -14.24 -12.84 -1.31
CA LYS A 219 -14.12 -12.59 0.13
C LYS A 219 -14.22 -11.12 0.53
N GLY A 220 -14.25 -10.20 -0.43
CA GLY A 220 -14.35 -8.77 -0.16
C GLY A 220 -15.66 -8.35 0.51
N LEU A 221 -15.61 -7.20 1.17
CA LEU A 221 -16.76 -6.57 1.82
C LEU A 221 -17.70 -6.01 0.75
N LYS A 222 -18.93 -6.53 0.66
CA LYS A 222 -19.88 -6.09 -0.38
C LYS A 222 -20.76 -4.96 0.17
N ASP A 223 -20.62 -3.77 -0.41
CA ASP A 223 -21.43 -2.59 -0.09
C ASP A 223 -21.65 -1.74 -1.34
N ASP A 224 -22.73 -2.03 -2.09
CA ASP A 224 -23.03 -1.38 -3.37
C ASP A 224 -23.20 0.14 -3.25
N LYS A 225 -23.68 0.61 -2.08
CA LYS A 225 -23.86 2.04 -1.80
C LYS A 225 -22.50 2.73 -1.66
N LEU A 226 -21.56 2.11 -0.95
CA LEU A 226 -20.21 2.63 -0.80
C LEU A 226 -19.45 2.52 -2.13
N GLN A 227 -19.57 1.40 -2.85
CA GLN A 227 -19.00 1.24 -4.19
C GLN A 227 -19.46 2.36 -5.12
N SER A 228 -20.77 2.63 -5.20
CA SER A 228 -21.32 3.70 -6.05
C SER A 228 -20.75 5.08 -5.69
N LYS A 229 -20.55 5.34 -4.40
CA LYS A 229 -19.94 6.58 -3.88
C LYS A 229 -18.46 6.68 -4.28
N VAL A 230 -17.69 5.60 -4.12
CA VAL A 230 -16.30 5.51 -4.56
C VAL A 230 -16.18 5.74 -6.08
N VAL A 231 -17.00 5.06 -6.89
CA VAL A 231 -17.00 5.22 -8.36
C VAL A 231 -17.34 6.65 -8.77
N LEU A 232 -18.29 7.31 -8.09
CA LEU A 232 -18.59 8.71 -8.32
C LEU A 232 -17.38 9.62 -8.06
N ARG A 233 -16.66 9.38 -6.96
CA ARG A 233 -15.46 10.16 -6.59
C ARG A 233 -14.31 9.98 -7.59
N LEU A 234 -14.22 8.86 -8.29
CA LEU A 234 -13.19 8.64 -9.32
C LEU A 234 -13.28 9.62 -10.50
N LYS A 235 -14.42 10.30 -10.68
CA LYS A 235 -14.62 11.29 -11.76
C LYS A 235 -13.94 12.63 -11.46
N ASP A 236 -13.51 12.85 -10.22
CA ASP A 236 -12.89 14.11 -9.81
C ASP A 236 -11.48 14.25 -10.37
N LYS A 237 -11.20 15.40 -11.02
CA LYS A 237 -9.91 15.66 -11.69
C LYS A 237 -8.67 15.48 -10.80
N GLN A 238 -8.81 15.65 -9.49
CA GLN A 238 -7.69 15.62 -8.54
C GLN A 238 -7.58 14.29 -7.79
N ILE A 239 -8.53 13.36 -7.99
CA ILE A 239 -8.59 12.14 -7.19
C ILE A 239 -7.39 11.22 -7.47
N HIS A 240 -6.83 11.25 -8.66
CA HIS A 240 -5.69 10.40 -9.01
C HIS A 240 -4.35 10.94 -8.50
N LYS A 241 -4.32 12.15 -7.92
CA LYS A 241 -3.09 12.68 -7.31
C LYS A 241 -2.69 11.82 -6.12
N GLY A 242 -1.40 11.50 -6.05
CA GLY A 242 -0.83 10.76 -4.93
C GLY A 242 -0.98 9.24 -5.02
N LEU A 243 -1.70 8.69 -5.99
CA LEU A 243 -1.68 7.26 -6.30
C LEU A 243 -0.28 6.83 -6.75
N SER A 244 0.16 5.63 -6.42
CA SER A 244 1.30 4.99 -7.08
C SER A 244 0.87 4.40 -8.43
N ALA A 245 1.83 4.08 -9.30
CA ALA A 245 1.51 3.41 -10.56
C ALA A 245 0.87 2.02 -10.29
N THR A 246 1.35 1.32 -9.27
CA THR A 246 0.76 0.06 -8.78
C THR A 246 -0.69 0.25 -8.29
N ASP A 247 -0.98 1.31 -7.52
CA ASP A 247 -2.36 1.57 -7.08
C ASP A 247 -3.32 1.74 -8.27
N LEU A 248 -2.88 2.38 -9.37
CA LEU A 248 -3.71 2.52 -10.58
C LEU A 248 -4.07 1.16 -11.20
N VAL A 249 -3.13 0.21 -11.19
CA VAL A 249 -3.35 -1.15 -11.68
C VAL A 249 -4.29 -1.92 -10.77
N GLU A 250 -4.03 -1.89 -9.45
CA GLU A 250 -4.86 -2.57 -8.46
C GLU A 250 -6.30 -2.03 -8.47
N MET A 251 -6.48 -0.72 -8.64
CA MET A 251 -7.79 -0.09 -8.81
C MET A 251 -8.49 -0.56 -10.08
N ALA A 252 -7.76 -0.65 -11.21
CA ALA A 252 -8.35 -1.12 -12.47
C ALA A 252 -8.86 -2.57 -12.36
N GLU A 253 -8.08 -3.45 -11.75
CA GLU A 253 -8.50 -4.84 -11.47
C GLU A 253 -9.68 -4.90 -10.50
N ALA A 254 -9.65 -4.09 -9.43
CA ALA A 254 -10.76 -4.07 -8.48
C ALA A 254 -12.05 -3.59 -9.14
N LEU A 255 -12.00 -2.58 -10.01
CA LEU A 255 -13.17 -2.09 -10.75
C LEU A 255 -13.70 -3.11 -11.76
N GLU A 256 -12.80 -3.87 -12.39
CA GLU A 256 -13.16 -4.97 -13.28
C GLU A 256 -13.89 -6.09 -12.53
N GLU A 257 -13.33 -6.56 -11.41
CA GLU A 257 -13.96 -7.58 -10.57
C GLU A 257 -15.28 -7.13 -9.94
N LEU A 258 -15.42 -5.83 -9.68
CA LEU A 258 -16.65 -5.21 -9.19
C LEU A 258 -17.65 -4.88 -10.33
N ALA A 259 -17.35 -5.31 -11.57
CA ALA A 259 -18.17 -5.12 -12.76
C ALA A 259 -18.56 -3.66 -13.03
N VAL A 260 -17.68 -2.72 -12.69
CA VAL A 260 -17.91 -1.29 -12.95
C VAL A 260 -17.71 -1.02 -14.44
N THR A 261 -18.73 -0.43 -15.08
CA THR A 261 -18.72 -0.09 -16.51
C THR A 261 -18.84 1.41 -16.79
N ASP A 262 -18.81 2.24 -15.74
CA ASP A 262 -18.95 3.69 -15.85
C ASP A 262 -17.73 4.32 -16.55
N GLU A 263 -17.87 4.59 -17.84
CA GLU A 263 -16.78 5.16 -18.65
C GLU A 263 -16.25 6.48 -18.10
N ALA A 264 -17.09 7.30 -17.46
CA ALA A 264 -16.69 8.59 -16.95
C ALA A 264 -15.75 8.46 -15.74
N ALA A 265 -15.87 7.38 -14.97
CA ALA A 265 -14.95 7.05 -13.88
C ALA A 265 -13.70 6.32 -14.40
N LEU A 266 -13.86 5.42 -15.37
CA LEU A 266 -12.77 4.57 -15.88
C LEU A 266 -11.80 5.32 -16.79
N ARG A 267 -12.28 6.27 -17.59
CA ARG A 267 -11.45 7.00 -18.57
C ARG A 267 -10.33 7.82 -17.90
N PRO A 268 -10.58 8.66 -16.88
CA PRO A 268 -9.51 9.39 -16.19
C PRO A 268 -8.47 8.46 -15.55
N LEU A 269 -8.92 7.36 -14.93
CA LEU A 269 -8.01 6.35 -14.35
C LEU A 269 -7.11 5.72 -15.42
N GLY A 270 -7.68 5.33 -16.56
CA GLY A 270 -6.94 4.75 -17.68
C GLY A 270 -5.93 5.73 -18.29
N GLN A 271 -6.30 7.00 -18.44
CA GLN A 271 -5.40 8.06 -18.91
C GLN A 271 -4.20 8.25 -17.97
N GLU A 272 -4.43 8.20 -16.66
CA GLU A 272 -3.35 8.33 -15.67
C GLU A 272 -2.43 7.10 -15.67
N ALA A 273 -2.98 5.89 -15.75
CA ALA A 273 -2.19 4.65 -15.88
C ALA A 273 -1.30 4.67 -17.13
N VAL A 274 -1.84 5.19 -18.23
CA VAL A 274 -1.13 5.40 -19.49
C VAL A 274 0.01 6.42 -19.34
N ARG A 275 -0.27 7.58 -18.73
CA ARG A 275 0.71 8.65 -18.53
C ARG A 275 1.92 8.14 -17.76
N ARG A 276 1.71 7.16 -16.88
CA ARG A 276 2.71 6.56 -16.00
C ARG A 276 3.13 5.16 -16.42
N LYS A 277 2.87 4.76 -17.67
CA LYS A 277 3.26 3.43 -18.19
C LYS A 277 4.74 3.12 -17.99
N GLY A 278 5.62 4.12 -18.08
CA GLY A 278 7.07 3.95 -17.85
C GLY A 278 7.45 3.60 -16.40
N GLU A 279 6.52 3.77 -15.45
CA GLU A 279 6.70 3.37 -14.05
C GLU A 279 6.19 1.94 -13.78
N LEU A 280 5.42 1.35 -14.70
CA LEU A 280 4.85 0.02 -14.55
C LEU A 280 5.84 -1.06 -15.01
N THR A 281 5.87 -2.17 -14.29
CA THR A 281 6.52 -3.39 -14.76
C THR A 281 5.77 -3.98 -15.98
N PRO A 282 6.41 -4.85 -16.78
CA PRO A 282 5.72 -5.53 -17.89
C PRO A 282 4.47 -6.30 -17.44
N ASP A 283 4.54 -6.96 -16.28
CA ASP A 283 3.40 -7.66 -15.68
C ASP A 283 2.26 -6.70 -15.30
N GLU A 284 2.55 -5.64 -14.54
CA GLU A 284 1.56 -4.64 -14.15
C GLU A 284 0.92 -3.97 -15.38
N SER A 285 1.71 -3.69 -16.41
CA SER A 285 1.20 -3.16 -17.67
C SER A 285 0.24 -4.16 -18.31
N HIS A 286 0.60 -5.45 -18.37
CA HIS A 286 -0.27 -6.49 -18.91
C HIS A 286 -1.59 -6.61 -18.12
N ARG A 287 -1.52 -6.67 -16.79
CA ARG A 287 -2.71 -6.75 -15.92
C ARG A 287 -3.65 -5.55 -16.10
N ALA A 288 -3.09 -4.35 -16.17
CA ALA A 288 -3.88 -3.15 -16.46
C ALA A 288 -4.58 -3.23 -17.83
N HIS A 289 -3.88 -3.67 -18.89
CA HIS A 289 -4.50 -3.84 -20.21
C HIS A 289 -5.64 -4.84 -20.18
N THR A 290 -5.44 -5.99 -19.55
CA THR A 290 -6.45 -7.05 -19.40
C THR A 290 -7.69 -6.53 -18.68
N ALA A 291 -7.52 -5.84 -17.55
CA ALA A 291 -8.65 -5.27 -16.80
C ALA A 291 -9.47 -4.27 -17.64
N PHE A 292 -8.80 -3.32 -18.30
CA PHE A 292 -9.47 -2.34 -19.16
C PHE A 292 -10.13 -2.96 -20.39
N GLN A 293 -9.55 -4.02 -20.95
CA GLN A 293 -10.16 -4.78 -22.05
C GLN A 293 -11.42 -5.51 -21.59
N ALA A 294 -11.41 -6.15 -20.41
CA ALA A 294 -12.57 -6.82 -19.83
C ALA A 294 -13.72 -5.84 -19.53
N MET A 295 -13.39 -4.62 -19.09
CA MET A 295 -14.36 -3.52 -18.90
C MET A 295 -14.83 -2.87 -20.23
N LYS A 296 -14.48 -3.44 -21.39
CA LYS A 296 -14.82 -2.94 -22.75
C LYS A 296 -14.29 -1.54 -23.08
N LEU A 297 -13.28 -1.08 -22.33
CA LEU A 297 -12.60 0.20 -22.51
C LEU A 297 -11.09 -0.03 -22.72
N PRO A 298 -10.68 -0.71 -23.81
CA PRO A 298 -9.28 -1.03 -24.03
C PRO A 298 -8.43 0.23 -24.00
N LEU A 299 -7.25 0.15 -23.34
CA LEU A 299 -6.37 1.30 -23.17
C LEU A 299 -5.96 1.94 -24.49
N SER A 300 -6.00 1.24 -25.62
CA SER A 300 -5.81 1.82 -26.95
C SER A 300 -6.85 2.87 -27.34
N LYS A 301 -8.12 2.70 -26.95
CA LYS A 301 -9.17 3.71 -27.15
C LYS A 301 -9.00 4.89 -26.19
N VAL A 302 -8.44 4.65 -25.01
CA VAL A 302 -8.11 5.69 -24.03
C VAL A 302 -6.83 6.45 -24.43
N TRP A 303 -5.88 5.78 -25.09
CA TRP A 303 -4.64 6.32 -25.65
C TRP A 303 -4.87 7.33 -26.77
N ASP A 304 -5.99 7.22 -27.49
CA ASP A 304 -6.22 7.98 -28.72
C ASP A 304 -6.83 9.37 -28.50
N LEU A 305 -7.11 9.77 -27.26
CA LEU A 305 -7.63 11.11 -26.96
C LEU A 305 -6.63 11.97 -26.17
N HIS A 306 -6.05 12.92 -26.91
CA HIS A 306 -5.25 14.07 -26.49
C HIS A 306 -3.87 13.76 -25.86
N GLY A 307 -2.80 14.06 -26.61
CA GLY A 307 -1.42 14.05 -26.08
C GLY A 307 -0.53 12.88 -26.52
N SER A 308 -1.07 11.85 -27.18
CA SER A 308 -0.29 10.67 -27.56
C SER A 308 0.46 10.88 -28.89
N THR A 309 1.74 10.52 -28.91
CA THR A 309 2.55 10.38 -30.11
C THR A 309 2.26 9.04 -30.77
N LYS A 310 1.49 9.04 -31.86
CA LYS A 310 1.31 7.85 -32.69
C LYS A 310 2.48 7.74 -33.66
N THR A 311 3.35 6.74 -33.49
CA THR A 311 4.31 6.39 -34.54
C THR A 311 3.73 5.25 -35.37
N MET A 312 3.24 5.55 -36.57
CA MET A 312 2.84 4.54 -37.56
C MET A 312 4.03 4.23 -38.47
N GLN A 313 4.35 2.96 -38.64
CA GLN A 313 5.31 2.51 -39.64
C GLN A 313 4.55 2.00 -40.86
N ASN A 314 4.65 2.73 -41.97
CA ASN A 314 4.08 2.34 -43.25
C ASN A 314 5.22 1.97 -44.21
N ASP A 315 4.89 1.39 -45.38
CA ASP A 315 5.87 1.04 -46.43
C ASP A 315 6.74 2.21 -46.92
N ARG A 316 6.38 3.44 -46.54
CA ARG A 316 7.09 4.69 -46.88
C ARG A 316 7.92 5.28 -45.72
N GLY A 317 8.01 4.60 -44.58
CA GLY A 317 8.79 5.03 -43.41
C GLY A 317 7.97 5.17 -42.12
N LYS A 318 8.65 5.59 -41.04
CA LYS A 318 8.03 5.88 -39.73
C LYS A 318 7.47 7.29 -39.72
N VAL A 319 6.16 7.42 -39.52
CA VAL A 319 5.45 8.70 -39.35
C VAL A 319 5.05 8.84 -37.88
N THR A 320 5.65 9.81 -37.18
CA THR A 320 5.26 10.14 -35.80
C THR A 320 4.31 11.33 -35.81
N THR A 321 3.05 11.09 -35.47
CA THR A 321 2.02 12.11 -35.28
C THR A 321 1.95 12.46 -33.80
N GLN A 322 2.42 13.64 -33.41
CA GLN A 322 2.34 14.15 -32.04
C GLN A 322 1.11 15.05 -31.90
N ALA A 323 0.10 14.60 -31.15
CA ALA A 323 -0.95 15.50 -30.69
C ALA A 323 -0.40 16.33 -29.52
N PHE A 324 -0.18 17.63 -29.71
CA PHE A 324 0.24 18.50 -28.61
C PHE A 324 -0.91 18.67 -27.62
N ALA A 325 -0.68 18.33 -26.36
CA ALA A 325 -1.58 18.73 -25.29
C ALA A 325 -1.49 20.26 -25.10
N LEU A 326 -2.63 20.92 -24.92
CA LEU A 326 -2.66 22.31 -24.46
C LEU A 326 -2.00 22.36 -23.07
N GLN A 327 -0.77 22.86 -23.01
CA GLN A 327 -0.15 23.21 -21.74
C GLN A 327 -0.88 24.42 -21.15
N GLU A 328 -1.46 24.24 -19.96
CA GLU A 328 -2.05 25.32 -19.18
C GLU A 328 -0.95 26.37 -18.91
N GLY A 329 -1.10 27.59 -19.47
CA GLY A 329 -0.09 28.67 -19.41
C GLY A 329 0.61 29.00 -20.73
N HIS A 330 0.41 28.22 -21.80
CA HIS A 330 0.88 28.52 -23.17
C HIS A 330 -0.21 29.12 -24.08
N GLU A 331 -1.29 29.65 -23.51
CA GLU A 331 -2.25 30.46 -24.25
C GLU A 331 -1.59 31.78 -24.65
N LYS A 332 -1.09 31.85 -25.89
CA LYS A 332 -0.76 33.14 -26.49
C LYS A 332 -2.06 33.92 -26.64
N LYS A 333 -2.40 34.74 -25.65
CA LYS A 333 -3.29 35.89 -25.85
C LYS A 333 -2.66 36.78 -26.94
N ARG A 334 -3.11 36.60 -28.18
CA ARG A 334 -2.92 37.54 -29.28
C ARG A 334 -4.29 37.74 -29.91
N GLY A 335 -4.66 39.01 -30.01
CA GLY A 335 -6.04 39.47 -30.07
C GLY A 335 -6.76 39.17 -31.38
N ASN A 336 -8.07 39.38 -31.29
CA ASN A 336 -9.11 39.44 -32.32
C ASN A 336 -9.31 38.20 -33.21
N ASN A 337 -10.29 37.40 -32.79
CA ASN A 337 -11.40 36.88 -33.61
C ASN A 337 -11.14 36.40 -35.04
N ASP A 338 -10.12 35.58 -35.29
CA ASP A 338 -10.17 34.62 -36.41
C ASP A 338 -9.35 33.36 -36.08
N ILE A 339 -10.01 32.20 -36.11
CA ILE A 339 -9.35 30.89 -35.96
C ILE A 339 -8.72 30.56 -37.32
N GLU A 340 -7.50 31.04 -37.55
CA GLU A 340 -6.70 30.56 -38.67
C GLU A 340 -6.21 29.13 -38.40
N ARG A 341 -6.38 28.27 -39.41
CA ARG A 341 -5.98 26.86 -39.42
C ARG A 341 -4.56 26.69 -38.87
N THR A 342 -4.40 25.73 -37.96
CA THR A 342 -3.11 25.23 -37.50
C THR A 342 -2.18 24.99 -38.68
N SER A 343 -0.99 25.57 -38.61
CA SER A 343 0.03 25.47 -39.65
C SER A 343 0.25 23.99 -40.00
N PRO A 344 0.34 23.62 -41.29
CA PRO A 344 0.53 22.23 -41.67
C PRO A 344 1.85 21.70 -41.07
N PRO A 345 1.89 20.42 -40.67
CA PRO A 345 3.06 19.83 -40.03
C PRO A 345 4.29 19.95 -40.94
N ARG A 346 5.39 20.47 -40.37
CA ARG A 346 6.69 20.47 -41.06
C ARG A 346 7.14 19.04 -41.24
N VAL A 347 7.15 18.57 -42.49
CA VAL A 347 7.74 17.29 -42.88
C VAL A 347 9.26 17.44 -42.75
N VAL A 348 9.82 16.86 -41.69
CA VAL A 348 11.27 16.68 -41.58
C VAL A 348 11.63 15.50 -42.48
N ARG A 349 12.25 15.77 -43.63
CA ARG A 349 12.86 14.71 -44.46
C ARG A 349 14.19 14.34 -43.81
N ASP A 350 14.34 13.07 -43.43
CA ASP A 350 15.62 12.51 -43.03
C ASP A 350 16.65 12.72 -44.15
N MET A 351 17.64 13.58 -43.90
CA MET A 351 18.82 13.67 -44.76
C MET A 351 19.64 12.39 -44.55
N LYS A 352 19.63 11.50 -45.53
CA LYS A 352 20.63 10.44 -45.66
C LYS A 352 22.00 11.09 -45.77
N MET A 353 22.83 10.96 -44.74
CA MET A 353 24.25 11.23 -44.81
C MET A 353 24.86 10.28 -45.85
N CYS A 354 25.35 10.83 -46.95
CA CYS A 354 26.18 10.09 -47.90
C CYS A 354 27.55 9.89 -47.24
N SER A 355 27.90 8.64 -46.98
CA SER A 355 29.28 8.22 -46.71
C SER A 355 30.08 8.31 -48.02
N TYR A 356 31.20 9.03 -47.99
CA TYR A 356 32.35 8.79 -48.86
C TYR A 356 33.52 8.36 -48.01
#